data_AF-A0A7Y9T025-F1
#
_entry.id   AF-A0A7Y9T025-F1
#
_cell.length_a   1.000
_cell.length_b   1.000
_cell.length_c   1.000
_cell.angle_alpha   90.00
_cell.angle_beta   90.00
_cell.angle_gamma   90.00
#
_symmetry.space_group_name_H-M   'P 1'
#
loop_
_entity.id
_entity.type
_entity.pdbx_description
1 polymer ?
#
loop_
_entity_poly.entity_id
_entity_poly.type
_entity_poly.pdbx_seq_one_letter_code
_entity_poly.pdbx_strand_id
1 'polypeptide(L)'
;MFRRHGHEPPRLRIECGSVLITRGLLQEDDWLTLMSRDQFVIERRAGLLSEIGSAGDDLSRRIGLTTRADWHPTRLQQAFVETFRAVCAERSNDADNAWPFRYPRR
;
A
#
# COMPACT_ATOMS: atom_id res chain seq x y z
N MET A 1 -0.34 10.29 -14.51
CA MET A 1 0.17 11.22 -13.49
C MET A 1 1.03 12.31 -14.12
N PHE A 2 2.31 12.09 -14.44
CA PHE A 2 3.21 13.15 -14.97
C PHE A 2 2.63 13.97 -16.13
N ARG A 3 2.16 13.33 -17.21
CA ARG A 3 1.57 14.03 -18.36
C ARG A 3 0.33 14.86 -18.02
N ARG A 4 -0.47 14.42 -17.04
CA ARG A 4 -1.65 15.16 -16.57
C ARG A 4 -1.28 16.48 -15.89
N HIS A 5 -0.06 16.57 -15.38
CA HIS A 5 0.52 17.80 -14.81
C HIS A 5 1.47 18.52 -15.79
N GLY A 6 1.43 18.19 -17.10
CA GLY A 6 2.27 18.84 -18.11
C GLY A 6 3.75 18.44 -18.06
N HIS A 7 4.08 17.32 -17.42
CA HIS A 7 5.44 16.80 -17.36
C HIS A 7 5.59 15.54 -18.21
N GLU A 8 6.71 15.41 -18.92
CA GLU A 8 7.08 14.13 -19.52
C GLU A 8 7.42 13.13 -18.41
N PRO A 9 6.95 11.87 -18.51
CA PRO A 9 7.30 10.85 -17.53
C PRO A 9 8.81 10.63 -17.48
N PRO A 10 9.39 10.39 -16.28
CA PRO A 10 10.80 10.06 -16.16
C PRO A 10 11.11 8.76 -16.92
N ARG A 11 12.34 8.62 -17.41
CA ARG A 11 12.79 7.40 -18.05
C ARG A 11 12.78 6.25 -17.04
N LEU A 12 11.99 5.22 -17.32
CA LEU A 12 11.96 4.00 -16.52
C LEU A 12 13.33 3.32 -16.56
N ARG A 13 13.93 3.13 -15.38
CA ARG A 13 15.22 2.42 -15.22
C ARG A 13 15.03 0.95 -14.89
N ILE A 14 14.10 0.62 -13.99
CA ILE A 14 13.80 -0.75 -13.54
C ILE A 14 12.29 -0.90 -13.34
N GLU A 15 11.75 -2.03 -13.77
CA GLU A 15 10.39 -2.47 -13.45
C GLU A 15 10.47 -3.72 -12.57
N CYS A 16 9.85 -3.69 -11.38
CA CYS A 16 9.87 -4.79 -10.44
C CYS A 16 8.55 -4.88 -9.67
N GLY A 17 7.93 -6.06 -9.66
CA GLY A 17 6.73 -6.33 -8.86
C GLY A 17 7.02 -6.65 -7.38
N SER A 18 8.29 -6.76 -6.99
CA SER A 18 8.68 -7.12 -5.62
C SER A 18 8.97 -5.87 -4.78
N VAL A 19 8.15 -5.68 -3.74
CA VAL A 19 8.36 -4.63 -2.73
C VAL A 19 9.67 -4.85 -1.97
N LEU A 20 10.08 -6.10 -1.77
CA LEU A 20 11.35 -6.43 -1.11
C LEU A 20 12.54 -5.90 -1.91
N ILE A 21 12.59 -6.20 -3.21
CA ILE A 21 13.66 -5.71 -4.08
C ILE A 21 13.63 -4.19 -4.20
N THR A 22 12.43 -3.62 -4.35
CA THR A 22 12.25 -2.16 -4.42
C THR A 22 12.83 -1.47 -3.19
N ARG A 23 12.57 -1.97 -1.99
CA ARG A 23 13.13 -1.40 -0.75
C ARG A 23 14.63 -1.58 -0.64
N GLY A 24 15.17 -2.73 -1.05
CA GLY A 24 16.62 -2.93 -1.14
C GLY A 24 17.28 -1.89 -2.05
N LEU A 25 16.75 -1.68 -3.26
CA LEU A 25 17.27 -0.66 -4.18
C LEU A 25 17.25 0.75 -3.55
N LEU A 26 16.14 1.14 -2.92
CA LEU A 26 16.02 2.45 -2.26
C LEU A 26 17.03 2.68 -1.13
N GLN A 27 17.55 1.60 -0.52
CA GLN A 27 18.55 1.70 0.55
C GLN A 27 19.99 1.70 0.05
N GLU A 28 20.23 1.18 -1.15
CA GLU A 28 21.58 1.04 -1.71
C GLU A 28 22.03 2.28 -2.51
N ASP A 29 21.10 3.03 -3.12
CA ASP A 29 21.45 4.15 -4.02
C ASP A 29 20.27 5.12 -4.22
N ASP A 30 20.43 6.12 -5.10
CA ASP A 30 19.49 7.18 -5.42
C ASP A 30 18.34 6.71 -6.33
N TRP A 31 17.42 5.97 -5.71
CA TRP A 31 16.20 5.48 -6.35
C TRP A 31 14.96 6.19 -5.82
N LEU A 32 13.95 6.29 -6.70
CA LEU A 32 12.64 6.82 -6.36
C LEU A 32 11.56 5.92 -6.94
N THR A 33 10.50 5.70 -6.17
CA THR A 33 9.35 4.91 -6.60
C THR A 33 8.08 5.40 -5.92
N LEU A 34 6.93 4.93 -6.42
CA LEU A 34 5.64 5.08 -5.76
C LEU A 34 5.32 3.82 -4.98
N MET A 35 5.00 3.95 -3.69
CA MET A 35 4.60 2.83 -2.84
C MET A 35 3.59 3.27 -1.79
N SER A 36 2.79 2.31 -1.34
CA SER A 36 1.89 2.51 -0.20
C SER A 36 2.71 2.76 1.06
N ARG A 37 2.25 3.67 1.92
CA ARG A 37 2.93 3.98 3.18
C ARG A 37 3.04 2.77 4.11
N ASP A 38 2.08 1.85 4.03
CA ASP A 38 2.12 0.58 4.77
C ASP A 38 3.24 -0.36 4.28
N GLN A 39 3.78 -0.19 3.06
CA GLN A 39 4.82 -1.06 2.50
C GLN A 39 6.24 -0.77 3.03
N PHE A 40 6.48 0.42 3.61
CA PHE A 40 7.78 0.81 4.15
C PHE A 40 7.72 1.37 5.58
N VAL A 41 6.67 1.02 6.34
CA VAL A 41 6.44 1.56 7.69
C VAL A 41 7.62 1.31 8.64
N ILE A 42 8.32 0.18 8.48
CA ILE A 42 9.47 -0.20 9.32
C ILE A 42 10.69 0.66 8.96
N GLU A 43 11.04 0.73 7.68
CA GLU A 43 12.16 1.52 7.18
C GLU A 43 11.98 3.00 7.51
N ARG A 44 10.73 3.50 7.44
CA ARG A 44 10.41 4.85 7.87
C ARG A 44 10.62 5.06 9.37
N ARG A 45 10.09 4.16 10.21
CA ARG A 45 10.24 4.26 11.67
C ARG A 45 11.71 4.18 12.10
N ALA A 46 12.52 3.45 11.36
CA ALA A 46 13.97 3.37 11.54
C ALA A 46 14.73 4.58 10.95
N GLY A 47 14.07 5.51 10.26
CA GLY A 47 14.70 6.64 9.60
C GLY A 47 15.53 6.28 8.36
N LEU A 48 15.38 5.06 7.83
CA LEU A 48 16.13 4.55 6.68
C LEU A 48 15.55 5.04 5.35
N LEU A 49 14.23 5.20 5.28
CA LEU A 49 13.54 5.71 4.09
C LEU A 49 12.60 6.86 4.46
N SER A 50 12.50 7.83 3.56
CA SER A 50 11.62 8.99 3.72
C SER A 50 10.69 9.17 2.51
N GLU A 51 9.58 9.85 2.74
CA GLU A 51 8.61 10.19 1.71
C GLU A 51 8.91 11.60 1.20
N ILE A 52 9.12 11.75 -0.11
CA ILE A 52 9.47 13.04 -0.74
C ILE A 52 8.22 13.85 -1.10
N GLY A 53 7.07 13.19 -1.27
CA GLY A 53 5.81 13.86 -1.58
C GLY A 53 4.64 12.88 -1.73
N SER A 54 3.43 13.44 -1.83
CA SER A 54 2.22 12.67 -2.12
C SER A 54 1.96 12.65 -3.63
N ALA A 55 1.56 11.49 -4.15
CA ALA A 55 1.12 11.38 -5.53
C ALA A 55 -0.33 11.88 -5.77
N GLY A 56 -0.97 12.40 -4.72
CA GLY A 56 -2.34 12.91 -4.74
C GLY A 56 -3.40 11.80 -4.71
N ASP A 57 -4.66 12.20 -4.61
CA ASP A 57 -5.81 11.28 -4.53
C ASP A 57 -6.04 10.49 -5.82
N ASP A 58 -5.50 10.98 -6.94
CA ASP A 58 -5.52 10.33 -8.25
C ASP A 58 -4.87 8.93 -8.25
N LEU A 59 -4.02 8.61 -7.25
CA LEU A 59 -3.34 7.33 -7.10
C LEU A 59 -3.84 6.50 -5.91
N SER A 60 -5.03 6.84 -5.38
CA SER A 60 -5.66 6.02 -4.34
C SER A 60 -6.12 4.67 -4.91
N ARG A 61 -5.61 3.57 -4.31
CA ARG A 61 -6.04 2.21 -4.65
C ARG A 61 -7.08 1.70 -3.65
N ARG A 62 -8.14 1.08 -4.15
CA ARG A 62 -9.07 0.29 -3.30
C ARG A 62 -8.52 -1.12 -3.13
N ILE A 63 -8.45 -1.56 -1.88
CA ILE A 63 -8.07 -2.94 -1.51
C ILE A 63 -9.26 -3.65 -0.96
N GLY A 64 -9.48 -4.85 -1.49
CA GLY A 64 -10.64 -5.66 -1.17
C GLY A 64 -10.36 -7.14 -1.38
N LEU A 65 -11.40 -7.92 -1.14
CA LEU A 65 -11.43 -9.36 -1.34
C LEU A 65 -12.08 -9.66 -2.69
N THR A 66 -11.41 -10.46 -3.51
CA THR A 66 -11.97 -10.99 -4.76
C THR A 66 -12.26 -12.48 -4.58
N THR A 67 -13.45 -12.91 -4.98
CA THR A 67 -13.86 -14.31 -4.96
C THR A 67 -14.37 -14.71 -6.34
N ARG A 68 -14.36 -16.01 -6.65
CA ARG A 68 -15.10 -16.50 -7.83
C ARG A 68 -16.60 -16.30 -7.62
N ALA A 69 -17.33 -16.03 -8.70
CA ALA A 69 -18.78 -15.84 -8.64
C ALA A 69 -19.52 -17.14 -8.21
N ASP A 70 -18.97 -18.29 -8.56
CA ASP A 70 -19.47 -19.63 -8.23
C ASP A 70 -18.79 -20.24 -6.99
N TRP A 71 -18.16 -19.42 -6.16
CA TRP A 71 -17.48 -19.89 -4.96
C TRP A 71 -18.48 -20.31 -3.88
N HIS A 72 -18.35 -21.55 -3.43
CA HIS A 72 -19.10 -22.10 -2.29
C HIS A 72 -18.13 -22.27 -1.13
N PRO A 73 -18.05 -21.30 -0.19
CA PRO A 73 -17.07 -21.35 0.88
C PRO A 73 -17.35 -22.51 1.84
N THR A 74 -16.30 -23.15 2.34
CA THR A 74 -16.43 -23.99 3.54
C THR A 74 -16.84 -23.14 4.74
N ARG A 75 -17.34 -23.76 5.81
CA ARG A 75 -17.68 -23.04 7.06
C ARG A 75 -16.52 -22.17 7.57
N LEU A 76 -15.29 -22.68 7.51
CA LEU A 76 -14.11 -21.95 7.95
C LEU A 76 -13.79 -20.76 7.05
N GLN A 77 -13.95 -20.93 5.73
CA GLN A 77 -13.75 -19.84 4.77
C GLN A 77 -14.80 -18.74 4.96
N GLN A 78 -16.07 -19.10 5.22
CA GLN A 78 -17.11 -18.14 5.52
C GLN A 78 -16.80 -17.35 6.79
N ALA A 79 -16.43 -18.04 7.88
CA ALA A 79 -16.05 -17.41 9.13
C ALA A 79 -14.85 -16.45 8.96
N PHE A 80 -13.87 -16.82 8.13
CA PHE A 80 -12.77 -15.94 7.76
C PHE A 80 -13.27 -14.67 7.05
N VAL A 81 -14.15 -14.78 6.06
CA VAL A 81 -14.67 -13.62 5.31
C VAL A 81 -15.50 -12.70 6.21
N GLU A 82 -16.31 -13.26 7.11
CA GLU A 82 -17.08 -12.49 8.09
C GLU A 82 -16.15 -11.73 9.04
N THR A 83 -15.13 -12.40 9.57
CA THR A 83 -14.11 -11.77 10.42
C THR A 83 -13.33 -10.68 9.67
N PHE A 84 -12.91 -10.98 8.44
CA PHE A 84 -12.21 -10.02 7.58
C PHE A 84 -13.05 -8.75 7.36
N ARG A 85 -14.35 -8.90 7.08
CA ARG A 85 -15.27 -7.77 6.90
C ARG A 85 -15.46 -6.97 8.19
N ALA A 86 -15.64 -7.64 9.33
CA ALA A 86 -15.78 -6.98 10.64
C ALA A 86 -14.53 -6.14 10.95
N VAL A 87 -13.33 -6.73 10.84
CA VAL A 87 -12.06 -6.04 11.04
C VAL A 87 -11.89 -4.87 10.05
N CYS A 88 -12.28 -5.03 8.78
CA CYS A 88 -12.22 -3.94 7.81
C CYS A 88 -13.18 -2.78 8.14
N ALA A 89 -14.36 -3.08 8.67
CA ALA A 89 -15.35 -2.08 9.09
C ALA A 89 -14.86 -1.32 10.33
N GLU A 90 -14.36 -2.04 11.34
CA GLU A 90 -13.68 -1.45 12.51
C GLU A 90 -12.53 -0.54 12.06
N ARG A 91 -11.67 -1.02 11.16
CA ARG A 91 -10.53 -0.28 10.60
C ARG A 91 -10.92 0.96 9.80
N SER A 92 -12.12 0.98 9.21
CA SER A 92 -12.62 2.12 8.44
C SER A 92 -13.20 3.21 9.34
N ASN A 93 -13.75 2.82 10.49
CA ASN A 93 -14.33 3.71 11.48
C ASN A 93 -13.28 4.27 12.45
N ASP A 94 -12.19 3.55 12.68
CA ASP A 94 -11.11 3.97 13.56
C ASP A 94 -10.23 5.05 12.89
N ALA A 95 -10.36 6.28 13.38
CA ALA A 95 -9.55 7.43 12.99
C ALA A 95 -8.17 7.44 13.69
N ASP A 96 -7.97 6.62 14.73
CA ASP A 96 -6.78 6.63 15.54
C ASP A 96 -5.72 5.62 15.07
N ASN A 97 -4.45 6.04 15.23
CA ASN A 97 -3.23 5.35 14.78
C ASN A 97 -2.89 4.06 15.55
N ALA A 98 -3.86 3.40 16.18
CA ALA A 98 -3.59 2.29 17.11
C ALA A 98 -3.11 1.00 16.41
N TRP A 99 -3.17 0.91 15.08
CA TRP A 99 -2.77 -0.29 14.34
C TRP A 99 -1.24 -0.37 14.16
N PRO A 100 -0.56 -1.41 14.69
CA PRO A 100 0.89 -1.45 14.81
C PRO A 100 1.64 -1.41 13.46
N PHE A 101 0.98 -1.77 12.37
CA PHE A 101 1.56 -1.82 11.01
C PHE A 101 0.97 -0.78 10.05
N ARG A 102 0.21 0.20 10.55
CA ARG A 102 -0.42 1.23 9.71
C ARG A 102 0.38 2.53 9.74
N TYR A 103 0.45 3.17 8.59
CA TYR A 103 0.89 4.55 8.53
C TYR A 103 -0.27 5.52 8.85
N PRO A 104 -0.06 6.54 9.71
CA PRO A 104 -1.08 7.55 10.00
C PRO A 104 -1.64 8.26 8.78
N ARG A 105 -2.96 8.32 8.67
CA ARG A 105 -3.56 9.33 7.78
C ARG A 105 -3.35 10.69 8.46
N ARG A 106 -2.55 11.55 7.84
CA ARG A 106 -2.50 12.97 8.19
C ARG A 106 -3.68 13.67 7.55
#